data_AF-A0A9P0PC58-F1
#
_entry.id   AF-A0A9P0PC58-F1
#
_cell.length_a   1.000
_cell.length_b   1.000
_cell.length_c   1.000
_cell.angle_alpha   90.00
_cell.angle_beta   90.00
_cell.angle_gamma   90.00
#
_symmetry.space_group_name_H-M   'P 1'
#
loop_
_entity.id
_entity.type
_entity.pdbx_description
1 polymer ?
#
loop_
_entity_poly.entity_id
_entity_poly.type
_entity_poly.pdbx_seq_one_letter_code
_entity_poly.pdbx_strand_id
1 'polypeptide(L)'
;MVFPPRKFTTILDVARFTSRLIDAAMDHKEILDKRALPIERATSREPGQPLCMAQYYRILGASRLPGRKRDSQYVTPTPQKGDKPPDSEHIIVICRSQLYCVPVRAADRGRLTEDEICSQILYILDDAPCLSNIPPVGLLTGWKRSLWAEAREDLMKDDKNKRTLELITKSLLVVCLDEALPSTSGIRDETNLFHQMLHGGGIGLNSANRWFDKTIQLIISGDGACGLCYEHSNAEGVAVIQLVEKLWNHADSLDQNSEVPASSHLPPPEKLEWVLEPSDRQRIEDAGQVLENLIKDLDFQVFRFTGYGKEFIKSCKVSPDVYIQLALQLAYYRLYGKLTATYESASTRRFRLGRVDCIRSATPEALAWVQAVTFHLVSDEKKHLLWNEAVIAQTQEMVDNILGLGIDIHLLGLREAARETSPTAASPLPEIFLDPSYRLANKFLLSTSQVATTTDSFMGYGPVEPDGYGASYNPKKESIIFCLSAFWSSEVTSTSRFAQSLEESLNIMQSLLTRPPT
;
A
#
# COMPACT_ATOMS: atom_id res chain seq x y z
N MET A 1 2.95 4.14 -1.65
CA MET A 1 4.28 4.26 -1.02
C MET A 1 5.09 5.24 -1.83
N VAL A 2 5.87 6.09 -1.16
CA VAL A 2 6.78 7.07 -1.76
C VAL A 2 8.20 6.65 -1.41
N PHE A 3 9.09 6.62 -2.40
CA PHE A 3 10.53 6.44 -2.23
C PHE A 3 11.23 7.79 -2.06
N PRO A 4 12.47 7.85 -1.54
CA PRO A 4 13.28 9.05 -1.56
C PRO A 4 13.33 9.65 -2.98
N PRO A 5 12.96 10.93 -3.17
CA PRO A 5 12.99 11.55 -4.49
C PRO A 5 14.38 11.50 -5.11
N ARG A 6 14.45 11.33 -6.42
CA ARG A 6 15.70 11.42 -7.18
C ARG A 6 15.85 12.78 -7.85
N LYS A 7 17.03 13.04 -8.38
CA LYS A 7 17.26 14.17 -9.28
C LYS A 7 17.49 13.61 -10.69
N PHE A 8 16.51 13.82 -11.56
CA PHE A 8 16.67 13.54 -12.99
C PHE A 8 16.98 14.86 -13.71
N THR A 9 17.97 14.83 -14.61
CA THR A 9 18.37 15.99 -15.41
C THR A 9 17.91 15.88 -16.85
N THR A 10 17.73 14.65 -17.34
CA THR A 10 17.33 14.35 -18.72
C THR A 10 16.26 13.26 -18.75
N ILE A 11 15.57 13.15 -19.88
CA ILE A 11 14.66 12.02 -20.16
C ILE A 11 15.41 10.67 -20.12
N LEU A 12 16.71 10.67 -20.43
CA LEU A 12 17.56 9.49 -20.37
C LEU A 12 17.73 9.02 -18.93
N ASP A 13 17.84 9.92 -17.96
CA ASP A 13 17.92 9.54 -16.55
C ASP A 13 16.63 8.84 -16.07
N VAL A 14 15.48 9.33 -16.52
CA VAL A 14 14.18 8.71 -16.24
C VAL A 14 14.11 7.31 -16.85
N ALA A 15 14.48 7.19 -18.13
CA ALA A 15 14.45 5.91 -18.84
C ALA A 15 15.42 4.89 -18.24
N ARG A 16 16.64 5.33 -17.91
CA ARG A 16 17.70 4.50 -17.33
C ARG A 16 17.35 4.02 -15.92
N PHE A 17 16.81 4.92 -15.09
CA PHE A 17 16.35 4.53 -13.76
C PHE A 17 15.19 3.54 -13.84
N THR A 18 14.25 3.78 -14.76
CA THR A 18 13.10 2.89 -15.00
C THR A 18 13.56 1.50 -15.48
N SER A 19 14.51 1.43 -16.41
CA SER A 19 15.02 0.15 -16.93
C SER A 19 15.71 -0.67 -15.84
N ARG A 20 16.47 -0.03 -14.95
CA ARG A 20 17.10 -0.70 -13.79
C ARG A 20 16.09 -1.27 -12.80
N LEU A 21 14.99 -0.56 -12.54
CA LEU A 21 13.91 -1.09 -11.71
C LEU A 21 13.23 -2.32 -12.34
N ILE A 22 13.01 -2.28 -13.65
CA ILE A 22 12.43 -3.41 -14.41
C ILE A 22 13.39 -4.60 -14.39
N ASP A 23 14.69 -4.37 -14.67
CA ASP A 23 15.70 -5.41 -14.69
C ASP A 23 15.86 -6.08 -13.31
N ALA A 24 15.87 -5.30 -12.23
CA ALA A 24 15.84 -5.83 -10.87
C ALA A 24 14.57 -6.65 -10.57
N ALA A 25 13.42 -6.27 -11.15
CA ALA A 25 12.17 -7.02 -10.99
C ALA A 25 12.25 -8.36 -11.71
N MET A 26 12.89 -8.40 -12.88
CA MET A 26 13.18 -9.64 -13.60
C MET A 26 14.12 -10.55 -12.82
N ASP A 27 15.19 -10.02 -12.24
CA ASP A 27 16.08 -10.78 -11.35
C ASP A 27 15.32 -11.40 -10.18
N HIS A 28 14.45 -10.63 -9.55
CA HIS A 28 13.61 -11.16 -8.47
C HIS A 28 12.65 -12.23 -8.99
N LYS A 29 12.03 -12.02 -10.15
CA LYS A 29 11.12 -12.99 -10.77
C LYS A 29 11.83 -14.32 -11.07
N GLU A 30 13.06 -14.30 -11.55
CA GLU A 30 13.84 -15.52 -11.79
C GLU A 30 14.15 -16.29 -10.49
N ILE A 31 14.37 -15.59 -9.37
CA ILE A 31 14.52 -16.22 -8.05
C ILE A 31 13.22 -16.92 -7.63
N LEU A 32 12.07 -16.29 -7.87
CA LEU A 32 10.76 -16.87 -7.60
C LEU A 32 10.49 -18.09 -8.49
N ASP A 33 10.74 -18.00 -9.80
CA ASP A 33 10.53 -19.12 -10.72
C ASP A 33 11.39 -20.35 -10.38
N LYS A 34 12.63 -20.11 -9.94
CA LYS A 34 13.53 -21.16 -9.44
C LYS A 34 13.16 -21.67 -8.03
N ARG A 35 12.17 -21.06 -7.38
CA ARG A 35 11.79 -21.26 -5.97
C ARG A 35 12.99 -21.14 -5.03
N ALA A 36 13.88 -20.21 -5.33
CA ALA A 36 15.13 -19.97 -4.63
C ALA A 36 15.06 -18.82 -3.62
N LEU A 37 13.86 -18.25 -3.41
CA LEU A 37 13.66 -17.18 -2.43
C LEU A 37 14.01 -17.69 -1.01
N PRO A 38 14.93 -17.05 -0.29
CA PRO A 38 15.28 -17.45 1.07
C PRO A 38 14.05 -17.46 1.99
N ILE A 39 13.95 -18.50 2.83
CA ILE A 39 12.86 -18.61 3.79
C ILE A 39 13.11 -17.60 4.90
N GLU A 40 12.17 -16.67 5.07
CA GLU A 40 12.17 -15.77 6.20
C GLU A 40 11.88 -16.50 7.49
N ARG A 41 12.45 -16.00 8.58
CA ARG A 41 12.28 -16.56 9.92
C ARG A 41 11.89 -15.47 10.89
N ALA A 42 11.02 -15.82 11.83
CA ALA A 42 10.65 -14.93 12.92
C ALA A 42 11.89 -14.49 13.70
N THR A 43 12.02 -13.19 13.95
CA THR A 43 13.10 -12.59 14.75
C THR A 43 12.66 -12.27 16.17
N SER A 44 11.37 -11.98 16.36
CA SER A 44 10.70 -11.93 17.66
C SER A 44 10.09 -13.29 18.00
N ARG A 45 9.62 -13.46 19.26
CA ARG A 45 8.84 -14.58 19.85
C ARG A 45 8.92 -15.92 19.08
N GLU A 46 9.45 -16.98 19.65
CA GLU A 46 9.83 -18.20 18.88
C GLU A 46 10.81 -17.88 17.73
N PRO A 47 12.01 -17.33 18.03
CA PRO A 47 12.97 -16.96 17.00
C PRO A 47 13.40 -18.17 16.16
N GLY A 48 13.52 -17.97 14.85
CA GLY A 48 13.92 -19.00 13.91
C GLY A 48 12.75 -19.80 13.30
N GLN A 49 11.51 -19.64 13.77
CA GLN A 49 10.35 -20.27 13.12
C GLN A 49 10.23 -19.79 11.66
N PRO A 50 10.07 -20.69 10.67
CA PRO A 50 9.91 -20.29 9.28
C PRO A 50 8.57 -19.57 9.07
N LEU A 51 8.60 -18.51 8.27
CA LEU A 51 7.42 -17.76 7.86
C LEU A 51 6.94 -18.23 6.48
N CYS A 52 5.64 -18.16 6.24
CA CYS A 52 5.02 -18.49 4.98
C CYS A 52 5.49 -17.48 3.90
N MET A 53 5.98 -18.02 2.79
CA MET A 53 6.48 -17.25 1.66
C MET A 53 5.44 -17.07 0.54
N ALA A 54 4.21 -17.56 0.70
CA ALA A 54 3.21 -17.62 -0.37
C ALA A 54 2.84 -16.26 -0.96
N GLN A 55 2.90 -15.19 -0.16
CA GLN A 55 2.58 -13.83 -0.62
C GLN A 55 3.57 -13.36 -1.70
N TYR A 56 4.86 -13.66 -1.59
CA TYR A 56 5.88 -13.25 -2.57
C TYR A 56 5.61 -13.79 -3.98
N TYR A 57 5.05 -15.00 -4.07
CA TYR A 57 4.69 -15.65 -5.33
C TYR A 57 3.37 -15.16 -5.92
N ARG A 58 2.71 -14.17 -5.29
CA ARG A 58 1.44 -13.58 -5.72
C ARG A 58 1.55 -12.09 -6.02
N ILE A 59 2.76 -11.53 -6.05
CA ILE A 59 2.97 -10.10 -6.26
C ILE A 59 3.22 -9.79 -7.74
N LEU A 60 4.28 -10.35 -8.32
CA LEU A 60 4.60 -10.19 -9.74
C LEU A 60 3.71 -11.10 -10.59
N GLY A 61 3.15 -10.56 -11.68
CA GLY A 61 2.25 -11.31 -12.55
C GLY A 61 0.83 -11.44 -12.03
N ALA A 62 0.45 -10.65 -11.01
CA ALA A 62 -0.87 -10.72 -10.41
C ALA A 62 -1.72 -9.49 -10.69
N SER A 63 -3.02 -9.69 -10.84
CA SER A 63 -4.02 -8.64 -11.07
C SER A 63 -5.33 -9.01 -10.37
N ARG A 64 -6.03 -8.02 -9.86
CA ARG A 64 -7.42 -8.16 -9.43
C ARG A 64 -8.32 -8.06 -10.66
N LEU A 65 -9.39 -8.86 -10.69
CA LEU A 65 -10.40 -8.84 -11.73
C LEU A 65 -11.73 -8.41 -11.12
N PRO A 66 -12.37 -7.35 -11.63
CA PRO A 66 -13.66 -6.89 -11.11
C PRO A 66 -14.75 -7.91 -11.43
N GLY A 67 -15.65 -8.16 -10.49
CA GLY A 67 -16.83 -8.98 -10.71
C GLY A 67 -18.09 -8.30 -10.18
N ARG A 68 -19.24 -8.48 -10.84
CA ARG A 68 -20.49 -7.80 -10.49
C ARG A 68 -20.91 -7.98 -9.03
N LYS A 69 -20.62 -9.15 -8.44
CA LYS A 69 -20.91 -9.48 -7.04
C LYS A 69 -19.65 -9.60 -6.18
N ARG A 70 -18.61 -10.22 -6.74
CA ARG A 70 -17.35 -10.51 -6.05
C ARG A 70 -16.23 -10.51 -7.06
N ASP A 71 -15.16 -9.82 -6.72
CA ASP A 71 -13.94 -9.79 -7.52
C ASP A 71 -13.20 -11.14 -7.42
N SER A 72 -12.28 -11.37 -8.34
CA SER A 72 -11.38 -12.53 -8.31
C SER A 72 -9.92 -12.10 -8.49
N GLN A 73 -8.99 -13.01 -8.20
CA GLN A 73 -7.56 -12.79 -8.40
C GLN A 73 -7.08 -13.58 -9.61
N TYR A 74 -6.35 -12.91 -10.49
CA TYR A 74 -5.49 -13.56 -11.47
C TYR A 74 -4.06 -13.54 -10.93
N VAL A 75 -3.39 -14.69 -10.95
CA VAL A 75 -1.97 -14.81 -10.61
C VAL A 75 -1.33 -15.70 -11.67
N THR A 76 -0.28 -15.21 -12.34
CA THR A 76 0.49 -16.03 -13.27
C THR A 76 1.05 -17.25 -12.55
N PRO A 77 0.82 -18.47 -13.05
CA PRO A 77 1.32 -19.69 -12.41
C PRO A 77 2.83 -19.66 -12.25
N THR A 78 3.32 -19.92 -11.03
CA THR A 78 4.75 -20.11 -10.80
C THR A 78 5.17 -21.49 -11.33
N PRO A 79 6.22 -21.59 -12.16
CA PRO A 79 6.76 -22.87 -12.60
C PRO A 79 7.09 -23.81 -11.42
N GLN A 80 6.97 -25.12 -11.65
CA GLN A 80 7.48 -26.12 -10.72
C GLN A 80 9.00 -26.26 -10.86
N LYS A 81 9.63 -26.86 -9.83
CA LYS A 81 11.07 -27.07 -9.84
C LYS A 81 11.45 -28.02 -10.98
N GLY A 82 12.21 -27.51 -11.95
CA GLY A 82 12.64 -28.26 -13.14
C GLY A 82 11.84 -27.93 -14.40
N ASP A 83 10.76 -27.14 -14.29
CA ASP A 83 10.05 -26.60 -15.46
C ASP A 83 10.93 -25.59 -16.21
N LYS A 84 10.70 -25.47 -17.51
CA LYS A 84 11.32 -24.40 -18.31
C LYS A 84 10.74 -23.04 -17.89
N PRO A 85 11.54 -21.95 -18.00
CA PRO A 85 11.01 -20.60 -17.87
C PRO A 85 9.84 -20.37 -18.84
N PRO A 86 8.92 -19.43 -18.53
CA PRO A 86 7.87 -19.06 -19.48
C PRO A 86 8.47 -18.58 -20.81
N ASP A 87 7.87 -18.99 -21.91
CA ASP A 87 8.33 -18.66 -23.27
C ASP A 87 8.27 -17.15 -23.55
N SER A 88 7.36 -16.42 -22.89
CA SER A 88 7.24 -14.97 -23.03
C SER A 88 6.76 -14.31 -21.75
N GLU A 89 7.33 -13.15 -21.43
CA GLU A 89 6.90 -12.28 -20.34
C GLU A 89 6.94 -10.82 -20.80
N HIS A 90 6.01 -10.01 -20.34
CA HIS A 90 5.92 -8.60 -20.69
C HIS A 90 5.51 -7.75 -19.49
N ILE A 91 5.78 -6.46 -19.58
CA ILE A 91 5.25 -5.44 -18.69
C ILE A 91 4.30 -4.52 -19.48
N ILE A 92 3.50 -3.75 -18.76
CA ILE A 92 2.79 -2.61 -19.34
C ILE A 92 3.46 -1.33 -18.87
N VAL A 93 3.74 -0.42 -19.79
CA VAL A 93 4.18 0.94 -19.49
C VAL A 93 3.03 1.88 -19.84
N ILE A 94 2.65 2.75 -18.91
CA ILE A 94 1.63 3.78 -19.11
C ILE A 94 2.32 5.14 -19.10
N CYS A 95 2.17 5.90 -20.18
CA CYS A 95 2.71 7.26 -20.30
C CYS A 95 1.64 8.16 -20.91
N ARG A 96 1.31 9.28 -20.26
CA ARG A 96 0.26 10.21 -20.70
C ARG A 96 -1.06 9.49 -21.03
N SER A 97 -1.47 8.55 -20.16
CA SER A 97 -2.68 7.72 -20.31
C SER A 97 -2.66 6.72 -21.49
N GLN A 98 -1.53 6.56 -22.17
CA GLN A 98 -1.33 5.61 -23.27
C GLN A 98 -0.61 4.38 -22.75
N LEU A 99 -1.07 3.19 -23.16
CA LEU A 99 -0.53 1.92 -22.68
C LEU A 99 0.33 1.28 -23.76
N TYR A 100 1.49 0.78 -23.36
CA TYR A 100 2.45 0.10 -24.22
C TYR A 100 2.79 -1.27 -23.63
N CYS A 101 2.73 -2.31 -24.44
CA CYS A 101 3.21 -3.64 -24.10
C CYS A 101 4.69 -3.73 -24.44
N VAL A 102 5.52 -3.94 -23.43
CA VAL A 102 6.97 -4.09 -23.58
C VAL A 102 7.33 -5.53 -23.23
N PRO A 103 7.67 -6.38 -24.22
CA PRO A 103 8.24 -7.69 -23.96
C PRO A 103 9.52 -7.53 -23.13
N VAL A 104 9.64 -8.27 -22.04
CA VAL A 104 10.87 -8.35 -21.24
C VAL A 104 11.55 -9.71 -21.39
N ARG A 105 10.79 -10.72 -21.81
CA ARG A 105 11.28 -12.02 -22.27
C ARG A 105 10.50 -12.46 -23.50
N ALA A 106 11.18 -12.95 -24.52
CA ALA A 106 10.58 -13.53 -25.71
C ALA A 106 11.19 -14.90 -26.06
N ALA A 107 10.43 -15.78 -26.72
CA ALA A 107 10.83 -17.17 -26.96
C ALA A 107 12.05 -17.28 -27.90
N ASP A 108 12.17 -16.32 -28.83
CA ASP A 108 13.22 -16.24 -29.85
C ASP A 108 14.49 -15.51 -29.36
N ARG A 109 14.39 -14.66 -28.34
CA ARG A 109 15.51 -13.81 -27.87
C ARG A 109 15.91 -14.01 -26.42
N GLY A 110 15.07 -14.65 -25.61
CA GLY A 110 15.26 -14.72 -24.17
C GLY A 110 14.94 -13.39 -23.49
N ARG A 111 15.63 -13.12 -22.38
CA ARG A 111 15.45 -11.90 -21.55
C ARG A 111 16.13 -10.71 -22.22
N LEU A 112 15.44 -9.56 -22.23
CA LEU A 112 16.04 -8.29 -22.65
C LEU A 112 17.04 -7.77 -21.61
N THR A 113 18.07 -7.09 -22.11
CA THR A 113 19.07 -6.39 -21.29
C THR A 113 18.57 -5.04 -20.78
N GLU A 114 19.26 -4.46 -19.79
CA GLU A 114 18.95 -3.11 -19.29
C GLU A 114 18.94 -2.05 -20.40
N ASP A 115 19.92 -2.08 -21.32
CA ASP A 115 20.03 -1.13 -22.43
C ASP A 115 18.89 -1.26 -23.45
N GLU A 116 18.50 -2.50 -23.73
CA GLU A 116 17.36 -2.79 -24.58
C GLU A 116 16.06 -2.27 -23.95
N ILE A 117 15.83 -2.52 -22.66
CA ILE A 117 14.68 -1.99 -21.93
C ILE A 117 14.72 -0.46 -21.92
N CYS A 118 15.88 0.16 -21.64
CA CYS A 118 16.04 1.62 -21.66
C CYS A 118 15.66 2.21 -23.02
N SER A 119 16.08 1.57 -24.13
CA SER A 119 15.72 1.98 -25.50
C SER A 119 14.20 1.95 -25.72
N GLN A 120 13.51 0.93 -25.20
CA GLN A 120 12.05 0.83 -25.29
C GLN A 120 11.35 1.94 -24.47
N ILE A 121 11.87 2.29 -23.28
CA ILE A 121 11.32 3.38 -22.46
C ILE A 121 11.55 4.74 -23.12
N LEU A 122 12.73 4.98 -23.70
CA LEU A 122 13.02 6.20 -24.46
C LEU A 122 12.07 6.38 -25.63
N TYR A 123 11.81 5.30 -26.38
CA TYR A 123 10.82 5.33 -27.46
C TYR A 123 9.43 5.76 -26.95
N ILE A 124 8.98 5.22 -25.82
CA ILE A 124 7.66 5.55 -25.25
C ILE A 124 7.60 7.02 -24.82
N LEU A 125 8.67 7.54 -24.21
CA LEU A 125 8.76 8.94 -23.79
C LEU A 125 8.76 9.93 -24.98
N ASP A 126 9.22 9.50 -26.15
CA ASP A 126 9.21 10.27 -27.40
C ASP A 126 7.88 10.15 -28.18
N ASP A 127 7.27 8.95 -28.20
CA ASP A 127 6.03 8.67 -28.92
C ASP A 127 4.80 9.27 -28.22
N ALA A 128 4.68 9.10 -26.90
CA ALA A 128 3.47 9.47 -26.16
C ALA A 128 3.06 10.96 -26.29
N PRO A 129 3.98 11.96 -26.30
CA PRO A 129 3.63 13.36 -26.50
C PRO A 129 3.07 13.70 -27.89
N CYS A 130 3.31 12.88 -28.91
CA CYS A 130 2.99 13.21 -30.31
C CYS A 130 1.49 13.16 -30.65
N LEU A 131 0.63 12.75 -29.72
CA LEU A 131 -0.75 12.40 -30.00
C LEU A 131 -1.75 13.24 -29.20
N SER A 132 -2.84 13.59 -29.86
CA SER A 132 -3.98 14.33 -29.29
C SER A 132 -5.18 13.40 -29.08
N ASN A 133 -6.03 13.72 -28.10
CA ASN A 133 -7.31 13.04 -27.82
C ASN A 133 -7.20 11.56 -27.41
N ILE A 134 -6.33 11.24 -26.45
CA ILE A 134 -6.23 9.89 -25.87
C ILE A 134 -7.36 9.64 -24.87
N PRO A 135 -8.17 8.56 -25.03
CA PRO A 135 -9.20 8.25 -24.05
C PRO A 135 -8.57 7.72 -22.74
N PRO A 136 -8.91 8.29 -21.57
CA PRO A 136 -8.31 7.94 -20.29
C PRO A 136 -8.94 6.66 -19.68
N VAL A 137 -8.86 5.53 -20.41
CA VAL A 137 -9.52 4.26 -20.03
C VAL A 137 -9.09 3.75 -18.65
N GLY A 138 -7.87 4.06 -18.20
CA GLY A 138 -7.38 3.72 -16.87
C GLY A 138 -8.26 4.22 -15.71
N LEU A 139 -9.00 5.32 -15.90
CA LEU A 139 -9.92 5.88 -14.90
C LEU A 139 -11.04 4.90 -14.50
N LEU A 140 -11.47 4.03 -15.40
CA LEU A 140 -12.51 3.02 -15.10
C LEU A 140 -12.08 2.10 -13.95
N THR A 141 -10.78 1.85 -13.79
CA THR A 141 -10.25 0.97 -12.72
C THR A 141 -10.34 1.60 -11.33
N GLY A 142 -10.49 2.92 -11.24
CA GLY A 142 -10.70 3.68 -10.01
C GLY A 142 -12.18 3.80 -9.60
N TRP A 143 -13.10 3.22 -10.38
CA TRP A 143 -14.53 3.33 -10.13
C TRP A 143 -15.04 2.30 -9.11
N LYS A 144 -16.34 2.36 -8.79
CA LYS A 144 -17.00 1.36 -7.93
C LYS A 144 -16.89 -0.02 -8.58
N ARG A 145 -16.48 -1.03 -7.80
CA ARG A 145 -16.12 -2.37 -8.30
C ARG A 145 -17.19 -3.01 -9.21
N SER A 146 -18.47 -2.91 -8.85
CA SER A 146 -19.57 -3.45 -9.65
C SER A 146 -19.78 -2.71 -10.97
N LEU A 147 -19.56 -1.39 -11.00
CA LEU A 147 -19.68 -0.57 -12.21
C LEU A 147 -18.48 -0.77 -13.13
N TRP A 148 -17.28 -0.88 -12.55
CA TRP A 148 -16.09 -1.28 -13.29
C TRP A 148 -16.26 -2.69 -13.87
N ALA A 149 -16.82 -3.65 -13.14
CA ALA A 149 -17.10 -4.99 -13.66
C ALA A 149 -17.99 -4.95 -14.91
N GLU A 150 -19.07 -4.15 -14.88
CA GLU A 150 -19.95 -3.97 -16.03
C GLU A 150 -19.24 -3.30 -17.22
N ALA A 151 -18.53 -2.20 -16.98
CA ALA A 151 -17.79 -1.52 -18.03
C ALA A 151 -16.72 -2.43 -18.65
N ARG A 152 -16.03 -3.24 -17.85
CA ARG A 152 -15.04 -4.22 -18.31
C ARG A 152 -15.67 -5.31 -19.16
N GLU A 153 -16.82 -5.84 -18.76
CA GLU A 153 -17.57 -6.85 -19.54
C GLU A 153 -17.98 -6.30 -20.91
N ASP A 154 -18.40 -5.05 -20.98
CA ASP A 154 -18.75 -4.40 -22.24
C ASP A 154 -17.52 -4.14 -23.12
N LEU A 155 -16.42 -3.63 -22.56
CA LEU A 155 -15.15 -3.49 -23.29
C LEU A 155 -14.67 -4.82 -23.89
N MET A 156 -14.86 -5.94 -23.18
CA MET A 156 -14.46 -7.28 -23.65
C MET A 156 -15.28 -7.82 -24.83
N LYS A 157 -16.37 -7.16 -25.24
CA LYS A 157 -17.15 -7.55 -26.44
C LYS A 157 -16.38 -7.31 -27.73
N ASP A 158 -15.45 -6.35 -27.73
CA ASP A 158 -14.53 -6.11 -28.83
C ASP A 158 -13.24 -6.96 -28.64
N ASP A 159 -12.82 -7.66 -29.69
CA ASP A 159 -11.68 -8.58 -29.63
C ASP A 159 -10.34 -7.86 -29.37
N LYS A 160 -10.18 -6.62 -29.87
CA LYS A 160 -8.97 -5.82 -29.67
C LYS A 160 -8.87 -5.36 -28.21
N ASN A 161 -9.96 -4.83 -27.66
CA ASN A 161 -10.04 -4.46 -26.25
C ASN A 161 -9.84 -5.66 -25.33
N LYS A 162 -10.43 -6.81 -25.66
CA LYS A 162 -10.24 -8.05 -24.91
C LYS A 162 -8.77 -8.47 -24.87
N ARG A 163 -8.06 -8.44 -26.01
CA ARG A 163 -6.61 -8.70 -26.06
C ARG A 163 -5.82 -7.70 -25.21
N THR A 164 -6.15 -6.41 -25.29
CA THR A 164 -5.52 -5.37 -24.47
C THR A 164 -5.71 -5.65 -22.97
N LEU A 165 -6.94 -5.95 -22.53
CA LEU A 165 -7.24 -6.30 -21.14
C LEU A 165 -6.50 -7.56 -20.69
N GLU A 166 -6.35 -8.56 -21.55
CA GLU A 166 -5.57 -9.77 -21.27
C GLU A 166 -4.08 -9.48 -21.11
N LEU A 167 -3.50 -8.65 -21.97
CA LEU A 167 -2.11 -8.22 -21.85
C LEU A 167 -1.87 -7.47 -20.54
N ILE A 168 -2.75 -6.54 -20.16
CA ILE A 168 -2.64 -5.84 -18.88
C ILE A 168 -2.77 -6.80 -17.69
N THR A 169 -3.74 -7.72 -17.75
CA THR A 169 -3.98 -8.71 -16.70
C THR A 169 -2.75 -9.59 -16.47
N LYS A 170 -2.13 -10.07 -17.56
CA LYS A 170 -1.03 -11.05 -17.55
C LYS A 170 0.37 -10.46 -17.37
N SER A 171 0.53 -9.14 -17.50
CA SER A 171 1.85 -8.49 -17.37
C SER A 171 2.51 -8.77 -16.02
N LEU A 172 3.84 -8.70 -15.93
CA LEU A 172 4.54 -8.88 -14.65
C LEU A 172 4.25 -7.74 -13.67
N LEU A 173 4.27 -6.51 -14.17
CA LEU A 173 3.99 -5.29 -13.43
C LEU A 173 3.52 -4.21 -14.41
N VAL A 174 3.05 -3.11 -13.86
CA VAL A 174 2.80 -1.86 -14.59
C VAL A 174 3.86 -0.84 -14.17
N VAL A 175 4.35 -0.06 -15.14
CA VAL A 175 5.19 1.13 -14.92
C VAL A 175 4.40 2.34 -15.36
N CYS A 176 4.29 3.37 -14.53
CA CYS A 176 3.64 4.64 -14.84
C CYS A 176 4.71 5.72 -14.96
N LEU A 177 4.88 6.25 -16.17
CA LEU A 177 5.75 7.38 -16.47
C LEU A 177 4.92 8.66 -16.36
N ASP A 178 5.08 9.33 -15.22
CA ASP A 178 4.23 10.44 -14.79
C ASP A 178 4.84 11.81 -15.11
N GLU A 179 3.97 12.80 -15.15
CA GLU A 179 4.36 14.21 -15.08
C GLU A 179 4.34 14.71 -13.63
N ALA A 180 5.11 15.76 -13.36
CA ALA A 180 5.14 16.39 -12.04
C ALA A 180 3.76 16.94 -11.66
N LEU A 181 3.32 16.69 -10.42
CA LEU A 181 2.12 17.37 -9.93
C LEU A 181 2.41 18.85 -9.68
N PRO A 182 1.42 19.75 -9.85
CA PRO A 182 1.56 21.15 -9.48
C PRO A 182 1.94 21.33 -8.00
N SER A 183 2.81 22.30 -7.72
CA SER A 183 3.13 22.77 -6.37
C SER A 183 3.18 24.30 -6.34
N THR A 184 2.67 24.91 -5.27
CA THR A 184 2.62 26.36 -5.07
C THR A 184 4.01 27.00 -4.91
N SER A 185 4.98 26.28 -4.34
CA SER A 185 6.34 26.76 -4.08
C SER A 185 7.38 26.25 -5.07
N GLY A 186 6.98 25.42 -6.03
CA GLY A 186 7.89 24.66 -6.91
C GLY A 186 8.62 23.49 -6.23
N ILE A 187 8.62 23.43 -4.89
CA ILE A 187 9.10 22.29 -4.10
C ILE A 187 7.88 21.45 -3.70
N ARG A 188 7.92 20.15 -3.96
CA ARG A 188 6.83 19.24 -3.59
C ARG A 188 7.03 18.75 -2.17
N ASP A 189 6.02 18.95 -1.33
CA ASP A 189 6.00 18.35 0.00
C ASP A 189 5.66 16.85 -0.06
N GLU A 190 5.86 16.15 1.05
CA GLU A 190 5.67 14.70 1.14
C GLU A 190 4.21 14.28 0.95
N THR A 191 3.26 15.13 1.34
CA THR A 191 1.82 14.93 1.12
C THR A 191 1.51 14.95 -0.37
N ASN A 192 2.02 15.93 -1.11
CA ASN A 192 1.87 16.06 -2.56
C ASN A 192 2.53 14.89 -3.30
N LEU A 193 3.71 14.44 -2.87
CA LEU A 193 4.35 13.22 -3.39
C LEU A 193 3.44 12.00 -3.16
N PHE A 194 2.85 11.89 -1.98
CA PHE A 194 1.97 10.77 -1.64
C PHE A 194 0.69 10.75 -2.48
N HIS A 195 0.03 11.90 -2.69
CA HIS A 195 -1.16 12.01 -3.54
C HIS A 195 -0.92 11.47 -4.96
N GLN A 196 0.27 11.73 -5.53
CA GLN A 196 0.65 11.17 -6.83
C GLN A 196 0.72 9.64 -6.79
N MET A 197 1.33 9.07 -5.75
CA MET A 197 1.49 7.62 -5.63
C MET A 197 0.19 6.91 -5.27
N LEU A 198 -0.72 7.55 -4.54
CA LEU A 198 -1.99 6.95 -4.14
C LEU A 198 -3.00 6.96 -5.29
N HIS A 199 -3.22 8.11 -5.93
CA HIS A 199 -4.33 8.28 -6.88
C HIS A 199 -3.98 9.10 -8.12
N GLY A 200 -2.73 9.57 -8.28
CA GLY A 200 -2.28 10.29 -9.48
C GLY A 200 -2.64 11.79 -9.52
N GLY A 201 -3.18 12.34 -8.44
CA GLY A 201 -3.41 13.78 -8.26
C GLY A 201 -4.64 14.40 -8.91
N GLY A 202 -5.35 13.73 -9.83
CA GLY A 202 -6.57 14.24 -10.46
C GLY A 202 -6.73 13.79 -11.91
N ILE A 203 -7.95 13.92 -12.45
CA ILE A 203 -8.28 13.43 -13.81
C ILE A 203 -7.55 14.19 -14.92
N GLY A 204 -7.22 15.47 -14.69
CA GLY A 204 -6.42 16.30 -15.60
C GLY A 204 -4.90 16.15 -15.41
N LEU A 205 -4.47 15.24 -14.52
CA LEU A 205 -3.07 14.98 -14.17
C LEU A 205 -2.73 13.52 -14.45
N ASN A 206 -2.28 12.74 -13.46
CA ASN A 206 -1.79 11.38 -13.65
C ASN A 206 -2.80 10.29 -13.24
N SER A 207 -4.03 10.62 -12.82
CA SER A 207 -5.00 9.60 -12.37
C SER A 207 -5.39 8.60 -13.47
N ALA A 208 -5.42 9.05 -14.72
CA ALA A 208 -5.65 8.21 -15.88
C ALA A 208 -4.41 7.39 -16.29
N ASN A 209 -3.23 7.76 -15.80
CA ASN A 209 -1.95 7.10 -16.05
C ASN A 209 -1.75 5.90 -15.11
N ARG A 210 -2.82 5.14 -14.83
CA ARG A 210 -2.88 4.06 -13.84
C ARG A 210 -3.71 2.89 -14.34
N TRP A 211 -3.49 1.74 -13.71
CA TRP A 211 -4.36 0.57 -13.78
C TRP A 211 -4.49 -0.04 -12.38
N PHE A 212 -5.46 0.44 -11.59
CA PHE A 212 -5.57 0.15 -10.14
C PHE A 212 -5.84 -1.33 -9.82
N ASP A 213 -6.28 -2.12 -10.80
CA ASP A 213 -6.39 -3.58 -10.67
C ASP A 213 -5.03 -4.29 -10.66
N LYS A 214 -3.94 -3.64 -11.10
CA LYS A 214 -2.63 -4.26 -11.14
C LYS A 214 -2.01 -4.30 -9.74
N THR A 215 -1.50 -5.47 -9.35
CA THR A 215 -0.90 -5.66 -8.03
C THR A 215 0.31 -4.75 -7.80
N ILE A 216 1.19 -4.57 -8.79
CA ILE A 216 2.35 -3.68 -8.68
C ILE A 216 2.31 -2.65 -9.80
N GLN A 217 2.24 -1.37 -9.41
CA GLN A 217 2.42 -0.22 -10.29
C GLN A 217 3.60 0.61 -9.77
N LEU A 218 4.75 0.51 -10.45
CA LEU A 218 5.89 1.38 -10.18
C LEU A 218 5.62 2.73 -10.84
N ILE A 219 5.76 3.82 -10.10
CA ILE A 219 5.46 5.17 -10.59
C ILE A 219 6.76 5.97 -10.58
N ILE A 220 7.12 6.53 -11.73
CA ILE A 220 8.34 7.33 -11.92
C ILE A 220 7.92 8.62 -12.62
N SER A 221 8.15 9.75 -11.94
CA SER A 221 7.83 11.08 -12.42
C SER A 221 9.10 11.78 -12.91
N GLY A 222 8.97 12.60 -13.96
CA GLY A 222 10.11 13.31 -14.55
C GLY A 222 10.84 14.28 -13.60
N ASP A 223 10.17 14.75 -12.55
CA ASP A 223 10.75 15.60 -11.49
C ASP A 223 11.50 14.80 -10.40
N GLY A 224 11.57 13.47 -10.54
CA GLY A 224 12.25 12.61 -9.58
C GLY A 224 11.36 12.02 -8.49
N ALA A 225 10.09 12.42 -8.42
CA ALA A 225 9.12 11.75 -7.56
C ALA A 225 8.92 10.31 -8.03
N CYS A 226 8.94 9.36 -7.10
CA CYS A 226 8.82 7.94 -7.44
C CYS A 226 8.27 7.13 -6.27
N GLY A 227 7.68 6.00 -6.60
CA GLY A 227 6.94 5.24 -5.61
C GLY A 227 6.23 4.03 -6.19
N LEU A 228 5.25 3.58 -5.42
CA LEU A 228 4.45 2.40 -5.69
C LEU A 228 2.99 2.66 -5.33
N CYS A 229 2.10 2.30 -6.25
CA CYS A 229 0.71 1.98 -5.96
C CYS A 229 0.54 0.46 -6.07
N TYR A 230 -0.08 -0.19 -5.08
CA TYR A 230 -0.22 -1.65 -5.08
C TYR A 230 -1.63 -2.08 -4.70
N GLU A 231 -2.12 -3.14 -5.33
CA GLU A 231 -3.42 -3.75 -5.02
C GLU A 231 -3.27 -4.75 -3.87
N HIS A 232 -4.05 -4.54 -2.81
CA HIS A 232 -3.80 -5.13 -1.49
C HIS A 232 -4.28 -6.59 -1.34
N SER A 233 -5.12 -7.09 -2.27
CA SER A 233 -5.77 -8.39 -2.09
C SER A 233 -4.77 -9.55 -2.14
N ASN A 234 -3.63 -9.41 -2.83
CA ASN A 234 -2.66 -10.48 -3.05
C ASN A 234 -1.61 -10.63 -1.94
N ALA A 235 -1.22 -9.54 -1.27
CA ALA A 235 -0.13 -9.54 -0.30
C ALA A 235 -0.27 -8.40 0.73
N GLU A 236 0.40 -8.57 1.87
CA GLU A 236 0.57 -7.52 2.89
C GLU A 236 1.79 -6.63 2.60
N GLY A 237 1.83 -5.47 3.26
CA GLY A 237 2.90 -4.49 3.12
C GLY A 237 4.30 -5.08 3.28
N VAL A 238 4.54 -6.00 4.22
CA VAL A 238 5.87 -6.58 4.47
C VAL A 238 6.48 -7.23 3.21
N ALA A 239 5.72 -8.07 2.50
CA ALA A 239 6.24 -8.76 1.32
C ALA A 239 6.45 -7.78 0.15
N VAL A 240 5.56 -6.79 0.02
CA VAL A 240 5.63 -5.76 -1.02
C VAL A 240 6.81 -4.82 -0.79
N ILE A 241 6.98 -4.28 0.42
CA ILE A 241 8.06 -3.36 0.81
C ILE A 241 9.41 -4.00 0.55
N GLN A 242 9.61 -5.25 0.95
CA GLN A 242 10.90 -5.91 0.73
C GLN A 242 11.23 -6.11 -0.74
N LEU A 243 10.23 -6.47 -1.56
CA LEU A 243 10.42 -6.55 -3.00
C LEU A 243 10.87 -5.18 -3.52
N VAL A 244 10.08 -4.13 -3.27
CA VAL A 244 10.32 -2.84 -3.91
C VAL A 244 11.53 -2.09 -3.35
N GLU A 245 11.89 -2.27 -2.07
CA GLU A 245 13.16 -1.78 -1.53
C GLU A 245 14.36 -2.49 -2.17
N LYS A 246 14.25 -3.79 -2.46
CA LYS A 246 15.30 -4.51 -3.21
C LYS A 246 15.46 -3.92 -4.61
N LEU A 247 14.35 -3.66 -5.31
CA LEU A 247 14.39 -3.04 -6.64
C LEU A 247 15.02 -1.65 -6.58
N TRP A 248 14.57 -0.84 -5.63
CA TRP A 248 15.06 0.51 -5.40
C TRP A 248 16.56 0.53 -5.12
N ASN A 249 17.02 -0.25 -4.13
CA ASN A 249 18.42 -0.28 -3.72
C ASN A 249 19.33 -0.78 -4.85
N HIS A 250 18.86 -1.71 -5.68
CA HIS A 250 19.60 -2.14 -6.86
C HIS A 250 19.78 -0.96 -7.83
N ALA A 251 18.68 -0.31 -8.23
CA ALA A 251 18.73 0.81 -9.17
C ALA A 251 19.53 2.02 -8.63
N ASP A 252 19.48 2.24 -7.30
CA ASP A 252 20.19 3.32 -6.62
C ASP A 252 21.69 3.07 -6.43
N SER A 253 22.11 1.80 -6.36
CA SER A 253 23.52 1.42 -6.22
C SER A 253 24.36 1.60 -7.49
N LEU A 254 23.71 1.79 -8.64
CA LEU A 254 24.35 1.91 -9.95
C LEU A 254 24.68 3.39 -10.27
N ASP A 255 25.68 3.61 -11.13
CA ASP A 255 26.14 4.97 -11.50
C ASP A 255 24.97 5.83 -11.99
N GLN A 256 24.88 7.06 -11.49
CA GLN A 256 23.87 8.03 -11.88
C GLN A 256 24.15 8.63 -13.26
N ASN A 257 25.38 8.49 -13.78
CA ASN A 257 25.68 8.85 -15.16
C ASN A 257 24.96 7.89 -16.11
N SER A 258 23.94 8.41 -16.79
CA SER A 258 23.21 7.64 -17.78
C SER A 258 23.96 7.64 -19.10
N GLU A 259 24.50 6.48 -19.48
CA GLU A 259 25.03 6.28 -20.83
C GLU A 259 23.89 6.08 -21.83
N VAL A 260 24.09 6.53 -23.06
CA VAL A 260 23.13 6.27 -24.15
C VAL A 260 23.16 4.76 -24.44
N PRO A 261 22.00 4.06 -24.47
CA PRO A 261 21.99 2.64 -24.73
C PRO A 261 22.57 2.35 -26.12
N ALA A 262 23.29 1.23 -26.25
CA ALA A 262 23.74 0.78 -27.55
C ALA A 262 22.55 0.59 -28.50
N SER A 263 22.72 0.92 -29.79
CA SER A 263 21.67 0.75 -30.79
C SER A 263 21.17 -0.69 -30.80
N SER A 264 19.90 -0.89 -30.44
CA SER A 264 19.25 -2.20 -30.48
C SER A 264 18.38 -2.32 -31.73
N HIS A 265 18.35 -3.50 -32.35
CA HIS A 265 17.46 -3.80 -33.47
C HIS A 265 16.09 -4.33 -32.99
N LEU A 266 15.62 -3.82 -31.84
CA LEU A 266 14.33 -4.20 -31.30
C LEU A 266 13.21 -3.51 -32.08
N PRO A 267 12.08 -4.20 -32.32
CA PRO A 267 10.90 -3.53 -32.79
C PRO A 267 10.43 -2.50 -31.74
N PRO A 268 9.71 -1.44 -32.15
CA PRO A 268 9.04 -0.56 -31.22
C PRO A 268 8.08 -1.33 -30.30
N PRO A 269 7.89 -0.87 -29.05
CA PRO A 269 6.92 -1.48 -28.14
C PRO A 269 5.51 -1.35 -28.70
N GLU A 270 4.70 -2.38 -28.49
CA GLU A 270 3.34 -2.40 -29.03
C GLU A 270 2.45 -1.43 -28.26
N LYS A 271 1.98 -0.39 -28.93
CA LYS A 271 0.96 0.48 -28.38
C LYS A 271 -0.40 -0.21 -28.32
N LEU A 272 -1.03 -0.18 -27.15
CA LEU A 272 -2.34 -0.77 -26.91
C LEU A 272 -3.43 0.27 -27.15
N GLU A 273 -4.22 0.05 -28.20
CA GLU A 273 -5.30 0.94 -28.60
C GLU A 273 -6.67 0.38 -28.18
N TRP A 274 -7.64 1.28 -28.04
CA TRP A 274 -8.98 0.98 -27.58
C TRP A 274 -10.04 1.29 -28.64
N VAL A 275 -11.01 0.39 -28.80
CA VAL A 275 -12.23 0.62 -29.58
C VAL A 275 -13.33 0.98 -28.59
N LEU A 276 -13.78 2.24 -28.59
CA LEU A 276 -14.72 2.74 -27.59
C LEU A 276 -16.04 3.17 -28.21
N GLU A 277 -17.13 2.66 -27.67
CA GLU A 277 -18.48 3.14 -27.95
C GLU A 277 -18.78 4.45 -27.19
N PRO A 278 -19.82 5.21 -27.59
CA PRO A 278 -20.24 6.40 -26.84
C PRO A 278 -20.56 6.11 -25.37
N SER A 279 -21.12 4.94 -25.07
CA SER A 279 -21.41 4.45 -23.72
C SER A 279 -20.13 4.29 -22.87
N ASP A 280 -19.04 3.80 -23.45
CA ASP A 280 -17.76 3.66 -22.77
C ASP A 280 -17.17 5.02 -22.41
N ARG A 281 -17.28 6.00 -23.31
CA ARG A 281 -16.81 7.37 -23.07
C ARG A 281 -17.54 8.02 -21.91
N GLN A 282 -18.87 7.88 -21.85
CA GLN A 282 -19.66 8.38 -20.72
C GLN A 282 -19.23 7.72 -19.40
N ARG A 283 -19.02 6.40 -19.38
CA ARG A 283 -18.56 5.69 -18.19
C ARG A 283 -17.17 6.12 -17.73
N ILE A 284 -16.26 6.42 -18.67
CA ILE A 284 -14.94 6.97 -18.35
C ILE A 284 -15.08 8.34 -17.67
N GLU A 285 -15.96 9.21 -18.17
CA GLU A 285 -16.26 10.51 -17.56
C GLU A 285 -16.85 10.36 -16.16
N ASP A 286 -17.86 9.50 -16.00
CA ASP A 286 -18.50 9.23 -14.72
C ASP A 286 -17.51 8.67 -13.68
N ALA A 287 -16.68 7.71 -14.09
CA ALA A 287 -15.60 7.16 -13.25
C ALA A 287 -14.59 8.23 -12.86
N GLY A 288 -14.21 9.09 -13.82
CA GLY A 288 -13.34 10.23 -13.59
C GLY A 288 -13.91 11.20 -12.56
N GLN A 289 -15.19 11.57 -12.67
CA GLN A 289 -15.83 12.50 -11.73
C GLN A 289 -15.93 11.91 -10.31
N VAL A 290 -16.19 10.61 -10.18
CA VAL A 290 -16.17 9.92 -8.88
C VAL A 290 -14.77 9.96 -8.28
N LEU A 291 -13.73 9.64 -9.05
CA LEU A 291 -12.35 9.67 -8.58
C LEU A 291 -11.94 11.09 -8.16
N GLU A 292 -12.28 12.10 -8.96
CA GLU A 292 -12.02 13.50 -8.65
C GLU A 292 -12.66 13.92 -7.32
N ASN A 293 -13.88 13.46 -7.04
CA ASN A 293 -14.54 13.72 -5.76
C ASN A 293 -13.85 13.01 -4.59
N LEU A 294 -13.42 11.76 -4.76
CA LEU A 294 -12.66 11.02 -3.74
C LEU A 294 -11.32 11.70 -3.43
N ILE A 295 -10.64 12.23 -4.45
CA ILE A 295 -9.38 12.97 -4.28
C ILE A 295 -9.61 14.25 -3.48
N LYS A 296 -10.67 15.01 -3.81
CA LYS A 296 -11.04 16.24 -3.10
C LYS A 296 -11.46 15.99 -1.65
N ASP A 297 -12.04 14.84 -1.38
CA ASP A 297 -12.51 14.49 -0.04
C ASP A 297 -11.40 13.92 0.87
N LEU A 298 -10.26 13.52 0.32
CA LEU A 298 -9.17 12.99 1.12
C LEU A 298 -8.41 14.10 1.86
N ASP A 299 -8.47 14.07 3.19
CA ASP A 299 -7.57 14.81 4.07
C ASP A 299 -6.36 13.92 4.36
N PHE A 300 -5.16 14.31 3.92
CA PHE A 300 -3.95 13.50 4.10
C PHE A 300 -2.76 14.36 4.55
N GLN A 301 -2.00 13.85 5.51
CA GLN A 301 -0.79 14.51 6.00
C GLN A 301 0.32 13.49 6.28
N VAL A 302 1.51 13.74 5.73
CA VAL A 302 2.74 13.12 6.24
C VAL A 302 3.26 13.94 7.41
N PHE A 303 3.28 13.35 8.60
CA PHE A 303 3.75 13.97 9.83
C PHE A 303 5.06 13.31 10.28
N ARG A 304 6.17 14.05 10.23
CA ARG A 304 7.48 13.59 10.72
C ARG A 304 7.70 14.08 12.14
N PHE A 305 7.60 13.16 13.09
CA PHE A 305 8.01 13.42 14.46
C PHE A 305 9.53 13.29 14.59
N THR A 306 10.21 14.37 14.94
CA THR A 306 11.68 14.46 15.04
C THR A 306 12.20 14.58 16.47
N GLY A 307 11.32 14.55 17.48
CA GLY A 307 11.74 14.67 18.89
C GLY A 307 12.54 13.46 19.38
N TYR A 308 12.24 12.26 18.87
CA TYR A 308 12.98 11.02 19.10
C TYR A 308 12.49 9.91 18.16
N GLY A 309 13.15 8.76 18.18
CA GLY A 309 12.73 7.55 17.47
C GLY A 309 12.89 6.28 18.29
N LYS A 310 13.05 5.15 17.60
CA LYS A 310 13.11 3.82 18.23
C LYS A 310 14.27 3.64 19.21
N GLU A 311 15.33 4.45 19.13
CA GLU A 311 16.46 4.36 20.07
C GLU A 311 16.04 4.81 21.48
N PHE A 312 15.37 5.95 21.60
CA PHE A 312 14.78 6.39 22.86
C PHE A 312 13.77 5.38 23.38
N ILE A 313 12.83 4.93 22.53
CA ILE A 313 11.76 4.02 22.97
C ILE A 313 12.35 2.70 23.52
N LYS A 314 13.39 2.17 22.86
CA LYS A 314 14.11 0.99 23.35
C LYS A 314 14.85 1.24 24.66
N SER A 315 15.35 2.45 24.90
CA SER A 315 15.96 2.82 26.19
C SER A 315 14.95 2.76 27.35
N CYS A 316 13.66 3.01 27.07
CA CYS A 316 12.56 2.82 28.01
C CYS A 316 12.18 1.33 28.21
N LYS A 317 12.86 0.39 27.53
CA LYS A 317 12.59 -1.06 27.56
C LYS A 317 11.19 -1.45 27.05
N VAL A 318 10.64 -0.68 26.12
CA VAL A 318 9.33 -0.94 25.48
C VAL A 318 9.53 -1.20 23.98
N SER A 319 8.66 -2.03 23.39
CA SER A 319 8.63 -2.20 21.93
C SER A 319 8.25 -0.85 21.27
N PRO A 320 8.96 -0.40 20.22
CA PRO A 320 8.57 0.80 19.46
C PRO A 320 7.13 0.78 18.97
N ASP A 321 6.64 -0.40 18.59
CA ASP A 321 5.29 -0.60 18.08
C ASP A 321 4.24 -0.40 19.18
N VAL A 322 4.37 -1.13 20.30
CA VAL A 322 3.54 -0.97 21.51
C VAL A 322 3.50 0.48 22.00
N TYR A 323 4.66 1.14 22.03
CA TYR A 323 4.77 2.53 22.44
C TYR A 323 3.94 3.46 21.55
N ILE A 324 4.07 3.31 20.23
CA ILE A 324 3.38 4.15 19.25
C ILE A 324 1.87 3.88 19.29
N GLN A 325 1.45 2.62 19.45
CA GLN A 325 0.03 2.28 19.62
C GLN A 325 -0.59 2.98 20.83
N LEU A 326 0.10 2.97 21.98
CA LEU A 326 -0.36 3.72 23.15
C LEU A 326 -0.35 5.24 22.92
N ALA A 327 0.64 5.78 22.18
CA ALA A 327 0.64 7.19 21.80
C ALA A 327 -0.57 7.58 20.94
N LEU A 328 -0.97 6.71 20.00
CA LEU A 328 -2.15 6.88 19.17
C LEU A 328 -3.45 6.82 20.00
N GLN A 329 -3.54 5.92 20.99
CA GLN A 329 -4.67 5.88 21.92
C GLN A 329 -4.77 7.17 22.75
N LEU A 330 -3.63 7.67 23.26
CA LEU A 330 -3.60 8.93 24.00
C LEU A 330 -4.01 10.12 23.12
N ALA A 331 -3.50 10.18 21.88
CA ALA A 331 -3.86 11.23 20.93
C ALA A 331 -5.36 11.23 20.60
N TYR A 332 -5.93 10.05 20.34
CA TYR A 332 -7.36 9.91 20.09
C TYR A 332 -8.19 10.31 21.33
N TYR A 333 -7.81 9.85 22.53
CA TYR A 333 -8.52 10.18 23.76
C TYR A 333 -8.50 11.70 24.05
N ARG A 334 -7.36 12.37 23.84
CA ARG A 334 -7.23 13.82 24.05
C ARG A 334 -8.18 14.64 23.16
N LEU A 335 -8.43 14.18 21.94
CA LEU A 335 -9.34 14.85 21.00
C LEU A 335 -10.80 14.56 21.27
N TYR A 336 -11.13 13.32 21.65
CA TYR A 336 -12.51 12.84 21.64
C TYR A 336 -13.08 12.48 23.02
N GLY A 337 -12.26 12.49 24.07
CA GLY A 337 -12.66 12.13 25.44
C GLY A 337 -13.03 10.66 25.63
N LYS A 338 -12.76 9.81 24.63
CA LYS A 338 -13.05 8.37 24.62
C LYS A 338 -12.06 7.64 23.72
N LEU A 339 -11.90 6.34 23.94
CA LEU A 339 -11.27 5.46 22.96
C LEU A 339 -12.29 5.00 21.91
N THR A 340 -11.79 4.40 20.84
CA THR A 340 -12.60 3.81 19.76
C THR A 340 -12.08 2.43 19.39
N ALA A 341 -12.90 1.61 18.71
CA ALA A 341 -12.43 0.39 18.09
C ALA A 341 -11.23 0.73 17.18
N THR A 342 -10.08 0.16 17.52
CA THR A 342 -8.80 0.39 16.86
C THR A 342 -8.34 -0.91 16.22
N TYR A 343 -7.99 -0.83 14.93
CA TYR A 343 -7.38 -1.92 14.18
C TYR A 343 -5.88 -1.70 14.09
N GLU A 344 -5.10 -2.73 14.39
CA GLU A 344 -3.69 -2.84 14.05
C GLU A 344 -3.44 -4.19 13.37
N SER A 345 -2.74 -4.18 12.24
CA SER A 345 -2.46 -5.40 11.48
C SER A 345 -1.43 -6.30 12.18
N ALA A 346 -1.80 -7.53 12.56
CA ALA A 346 -0.87 -8.55 13.05
C ALA A 346 -0.56 -9.59 11.97
N SER A 347 0.70 -9.69 11.52
CA SER A 347 1.10 -10.73 10.57
C SER A 347 0.96 -12.14 11.16
N THR A 348 0.16 -12.99 10.52
CA THR A 348 0.00 -14.42 10.87
C THR A 348 0.82 -15.34 9.99
N ARG A 349 1.84 -14.82 9.30
CA ARG A 349 2.71 -15.59 8.38
C ARG A 349 3.44 -16.78 9.05
N ARG A 350 3.43 -16.92 10.37
CA ARG A 350 3.86 -18.13 11.08
C ARG A 350 3.06 -19.37 10.66
N PHE A 351 1.82 -19.16 10.21
CA PHE A 351 0.93 -20.22 9.75
C PHE A 351 0.96 -20.34 8.22
N ARG A 352 0.67 -21.55 7.72
CA ARG A 352 0.56 -21.81 6.29
C ARG A 352 -0.53 -20.92 5.68
N LEU A 353 -0.16 -20.13 4.67
CA LEU A 353 -1.02 -19.14 4.00
C LEU A 353 -1.52 -18.00 4.92
N GLY A 354 -0.87 -17.80 6.08
CA GLY A 354 -1.18 -16.70 6.98
C GLY A 354 -1.09 -15.33 6.30
N ARG A 355 -2.05 -14.48 6.64
CA ARG A 355 -2.18 -13.09 6.20
C ARG A 355 -2.05 -12.20 7.44
N VAL A 356 -3.18 -11.74 7.97
CA VAL A 356 -3.24 -10.87 9.14
C VAL A 356 -4.38 -11.28 10.08
N ASP A 357 -4.21 -10.98 11.36
CA ASP A 357 -5.26 -10.84 12.37
C ASP A 357 -5.30 -9.38 12.87
N CYS A 358 -6.15 -9.06 13.85
CA CYS A 358 -6.37 -7.70 14.36
C CYS A 358 -5.91 -7.54 15.81
N ILE A 359 -4.84 -6.78 16.02
CA ILE A 359 -4.47 -6.29 17.37
C ILE A 359 -5.43 -5.15 17.72
N ARG A 360 -6.13 -5.29 18.86
CA ARG A 360 -7.11 -4.29 19.33
C ARG A 360 -6.49 -3.39 20.38
N SER A 361 -5.90 -2.28 19.94
CA SER A 361 -5.12 -1.40 20.83
C SER A 361 -5.92 -0.60 21.86
N ALA A 362 -7.25 -0.58 21.76
CA ALA A 362 -8.13 0.12 22.70
C ALA A 362 -8.52 -0.78 23.89
N THR A 363 -7.52 -1.16 24.70
CA THR A 363 -7.73 -2.03 25.87
C THR A 363 -8.24 -1.24 27.10
N PRO A 364 -8.83 -1.92 28.11
CA PRO A 364 -9.18 -1.29 29.38
C PRO A 364 -7.98 -0.63 30.08
N GLU A 365 -6.79 -1.23 30.00
CA GLU A 365 -5.56 -0.69 30.57
C GLU A 365 -5.10 0.56 29.83
N ALA A 366 -5.18 0.56 28.50
CA ALA A 366 -4.93 1.76 27.70
C ALA A 366 -5.90 2.89 28.11
N LEU A 367 -7.20 2.59 28.27
CA LEU A 367 -8.20 3.57 28.71
C LEU A 367 -7.87 4.16 30.09
N ALA A 368 -7.56 3.30 31.07
CA ALA A 368 -7.21 3.73 32.42
C ALA A 368 -5.96 4.64 32.42
N TRP A 369 -4.96 4.28 31.63
CA TRP A 369 -3.74 5.07 31.48
C TRP A 369 -3.99 6.43 30.79
N VAL A 370 -4.68 6.47 29.64
CA VAL A 370 -4.92 7.74 28.94
C VAL A 370 -5.79 8.71 29.75
N GLN A 371 -6.73 8.19 30.54
CA GLN A 371 -7.53 8.98 31.48
C GLN A 371 -6.66 9.65 32.55
N ALA A 372 -5.77 8.88 33.17
CA ALA A 372 -4.85 9.36 34.20
C ALA A 372 -3.88 10.43 33.66
N VAL A 373 -3.40 10.25 32.44
CA VAL A 373 -2.47 11.19 31.78
C VAL A 373 -3.19 12.47 31.36
N THR A 374 -4.39 12.37 30.76
CA THR A 374 -5.10 13.53 30.17
C THR A 374 -5.64 14.50 31.22
N PHE A 375 -6.20 14.00 32.32
CA PHE A 375 -6.83 14.86 33.33
C PHE A 375 -5.89 15.28 34.48
N HIS A 376 -4.65 14.79 34.50
CA HIS A 376 -3.68 15.04 35.57
C HIS A 376 -4.21 14.77 37.00
N LEU A 377 -5.17 13.85 37.15
CA LEU A 377 -5.88 13.60 38.41
C LEU A 377 -5.11 12.71 39.40
N VAL A 378 -3.97 12.16 38.99
CA VAL A 378 -3.19 11.22 39.77
C VAL A 378 -1.71 11.58 39.73
N SER A 379 -0.95 11.08 40.71
CA SER A 379 0.50 11.31 40.79
C SER A 379 1.25 10.67 39.61
N ASP A 380 2.47 11.14 39.36
CA ASP A 380 3.29 10.59 38.28
C ASP A 380 3.64 9.10 38.53
N GLU A 381 3.81 8.70 39.79
CA GLU A 381 4.00 7.29 40.17
C GLU A 381 2.80 6.43 39.75
N LYS A 382 1.58 6.93 39.95
CA LYS A 382 0.37 6.21 39.50
C LYS A 382 0.26 6.18 37.97
N LYS A 383 0.66 7.24 37.26
CA LYS A 383 0.71 7.24 35.79
C LYS A 383 1.72 6.22 35.27
N HIS A 384 2.88 6.09 35.91
CA HIS A 384 3.89 5.08 35.59
C HIS A 384 3.39 3.65 35.81
N LEU A 385 2.67 3.41 36.92
CA LEU A 385 2.04 2.10 37.16
C LEU A 385 1.07 1.75 36.02
N LEU A 386 0.14 2.66 35.70
CA LEU A 386 -0.84 2.46 34.63
C LEU A 386 -0.19 2.32 33.25
N TRP A 387 0.91 3.03 33.00
CA TRP A 387 1.72 2.87 31.78
C TRP A 387 2.25 1.44 31.66
N ASN A 388 2.82 0.89 32.74
CA ASN A 388 3.35 -0.47 32.74
C ASN A 388 2.24 -1.50 32.48
N GLU A 389 1.06 -1.33 33.09
CA GLU A 389 -0.11 -2.17 32.86
C GLU A 389 -0.57 -2.11 31.39
N ALA A 390 -0.67 -0.91 30.81
CA ALA A 390 -1.03 -0.73 29.40
C ALA A 390 -0.01 -1.33 28.43
N VAL A 391 1.30 -1.20 28.72
CA VAL A 391 2.37 -1.82 27.94
C VAL A 391 2.29 -3.34 27.98
N ILE A 392 2.02 -3.93 29.15
CA ILE A 392 1.86 -5.37 29.31
C ILE A 392 0.65 -5.85 28.49
N ALA A 393 -0.49 -5.19 28.62
CA ALA A 393 -1.72 -5.54 27.90
C ALA A 393 -1.53 -5.46 26.38
N GLN A 394 -1.02 -4.34 25.85
CA GLN A 394 -0.77 -4.18 24.42
C GLN A 394 0.25 -5.21 23.91
N THR A 395 1.30 -5.52 24.69
CA THR A 395 2.27 -6.55 24.33
C THR A 395 1.61 -7.93 24.26
N GLN A 396 0.71 -8.24 25.19
CA GLN A 396 0.00 -9.51 25.22
C GLN A 396 -0.96 -9.63 24.03
N GLU A 397 -1.77 -8.62 23.75
CA GLU A 397 -2.64 -8.56 22.57
C GLU A 397 -1.86 -8.77 21.27
N MET A 398 -0.73 -8.08 21.12
CA MET A 398 0.17 -8.26 19.97
C MET A 398 0.68 -9.71 19.88
N VAL A 399 1.12 -10.30 20.99
CA VAL A 399 1.65 -11.68 21.03
C VAL A 399 0.56 -12.70 20.69
N ASP A 400 -0.63 -12.56 21.26
CA ASP A 400 -1.74 -13.48 21.02
C ASP A 400 -2.13 -13.47 19.54
N ASN A 401 -2.25 -12.28 18.93
CA ASN A 401 -2.60 -12.17 17.51
C ASN A 401 -1.53 -12.76 16.57
N ILE A 402 -0.23 -12.50 16.79
CA ILE A 402 0.81 -13.09 15.93
C ILE A 402 0.93 -14.61 16.10
N LEU A 403 0.49 -15.15 17.25
CA LEU A 403 0.43 -16.58 17.54
C LEU A 403 -0.94 -17.20 17.18
N GLY A 404 -1.83 -16.46 16.51
CA GLY A 404 -3.12 -16.98 16.02
C GLY A 404 -4.15 -17.22 17.13
N LEU A 405 -4.02 -16.52 18.26
CA LEU A 405 -4.95 -16.53 19.39
C LEU A 405 -5.84 -15.27 19.40
N GLY A 406 -5.79 -14.45 18.35
CA GLY A 406 -6.68 -13.32 18.12
C GLY A 406 -8.14 -13.75 17.90
N ILE A 407 -9.07 -12.82 18.15
CA ILE A 407 -10.50 -13.11 18.11
C ILE A 407 -11.15 -12.76 16.77
N ASP A 408 -10.62 -11.80 16.03
CA ASP A 408 -11.31 -11.17 14.90
C ASP A 408 -11.52 -12.13 13.74
N ILE A 409 -10.45 -12.79 13.29
CA ILE A 409 -10.55 -13.77 12.19
C ILE A 409 -11.32 -15.02 12.62
N HIS A 410 -11.24 -15.41 13.89
CA HIS A 410 -12.06 -16.51 14.42
C HIS A 410 -13.55 -16.18 14.39
N LEU A 411 -13.95 -15.01 14.91
CA LEU A 411 -15.34 -14.55 14.87
C LEU A 411 -15.85 -14.36 13.43
N LEU A 412 -15.01 -13.86 12.52
CA LEU A 412 -15.32 -13.80 11.09
C LEU A 412 -15.58 -15.20 10.54
N GLY A 413 -14.71 -16.18 10.83
CA GLY A 413 -14.85 -17.56 10.39
C GLY A 413 -16.15 -18.19 10.89
N LEU A 414 -16.49 -18.01 12.17
CA LEU A 414 -17.77 -18.48 12.73
C LEU A 414 -18.98 -17.83 12.06
N ARG A 415 -18.91 -16.53 11.76
CA ARG A 415 -19.98 -15.81 11.06
C ARG A 415 -20.20 -16.33 9.64
N GLU A 416 -19.13 -16.50 8.87
CA GLU A 416 -19.25 -17.01 7.50
C GLU A 416 -19.68 -18.49 7.49
N ALA A 417 -19.16 -19.32 8.40
CA ALA A 417 -19.60 -20.71 8.55
C ALA A 417 -21.10 -20.80 8.90
N ALA A 418 -21.60 -19.91 9.78
CA ALA A 418 -23.03 -19.82 10.07
C ALA A 418 -23.84 -19.43 8.83
N ARG A 419 -23.36 -18.47 8.01
CA ARG A 419 -24.03 -18.10 6.75
C ARG A 419 -24.09 -19.25 5.74
N GLU A 420 -23.02 -20.05 5.66
CA GLU A 420 -22.95 -21.20 4.75
C GLU A 420 -23.85 -22.36 5.20
N THR A 421 -23.89 -22.64 6.50
CA THR A 421 -24.62 -23.79 7.05
C THR A 421 -26.07 -23.48 7.44
N SER A 422 -26.40 -22.19 7.62
CA SER A 422 -27.71 -21.72 8.07
C SER A 422 -28.22 -20.54 7.20
N PRO A 423 -28.52 -20.78 5.90
CA PRO A 423 -28.87 -19.70 4.97
C PRO A 423 -30.35 -19.28 5.01
N THR A 424 -31.21 -19.95 5.79
CA THR A 424 -32.67 -19.75 5.75
C THR A 424 -33.16 -18.97 6.96
N ALA A 425 -34.33 -18.33 6.84
CA ALA A 425 -34.98 -17.64 7.98
C ALA A 425 -35.28 -18.56 9.18
N ALA A 426 -35.31 -19.88 8.96
CA ALA A 426 -35.50 -20.88 10.03
C ALA A 426 -34.22 -21.17 10.83
N SER A 427 -33.05 -20.75 10.33
CA SER A 427 -31.77 -20.82 11.05
C SER A 427 -31.06 -19.46 10.89
N PRO A 428 -31.48 -18.44 11.65
CA PRO A 428 -30.91 -17.10 11.52
C PRO A 428 -29.45 -17.06 11.97
N LEU A 429 -28.74 -16.01 11.54
CA LEU A 429 -27.38 -15.75 12.01
C LEU A 429 -27.36 -15.65 13.56
N PRO A 430 -26.38 -16.28 14.25
CA PRO A 430 -26.28 -16.22 15.70
C PRO A 430 -26.36 -14.78 16.25
N GLU A 431 -27.09 -14.60 17.36
CA GLU A 431 -27.42 -13.28 17.92
C GLU A 431 -26.19 -12.39 18.18
N ILE A 432 -25.07 -12.98 18.57
CA ILE A 432 -23.79 -12.28 18.76
C ILE A 432 -23.37 -11.46 17.53
N PHE A 433 -23.65 -11.93 16.30
CA PHE A 433 -23.30 -11.21 15.07
C PHE A 433 -24.33 -10.17 14.66
N LEU A 434 -25.51 -10.19 15.28
CA LEU A 434 -26.57 -9.20 15.09
C LEU A 434 -26.50 -8.09 16.14
N ASP A 435 -25.83 -8.35 17.27
CA ASP A 435 -25.68 -7.45 18.41
C ASP A 435 -25.02 -6.11 18.02
N PRO A 436 -25.51 -4.97 18.52
CA PRO A 436 -24.89 -3.67 18.28
C PRO A 436 -23.41 -3.59 18.68
N SER A 437 -22.99 -4.34 19.71
CA SER A 437 -21.61 -4.38 20.19
C SER A 437 -20.68 -5.01 19.16
N TYR A 438 -21.12 -6.04 18.43
CA TYR A 438 -20.32 -6.62 17.34
C TYR A 438 -20.15 -5.61 16.19
N ARG A 439 -21.19 -4.85 15.86
CA ARG A 439 -21.08 -3.78 14.85
C ARG A 439 -20.12 -2.68 15.29
N LEU A 440 -20.23 -2.23 16.55
CA LEU A 440 -19.35 -1.22 17.12
C LEU A 440 -17.89 -1.71 17.18
N ALA A 441 -17.66 -2.95 17.59
CA ALA A 441 -16.34 -3.55 17.66
C ALA A 441 -15.64 -3.64 16.29
N ASN A 442 -16.41 -3.72 15.19
CA ASN A 442 -15.90 -3.75 13.83
C ASN A 442 -15.96 -2.38 13.11
N LYS A 443 -16.38 -1.31 13.79
CA LYS A 443 -16.36 0.06 13.28
C LYS A 443 -15.02 0.72 13.61
N PHE A 444 -13.98 0.38 12.86
CA PHE A 444 -12.61 0.82 13.14
C PHE A 444 -12.38 2.30 12.78
N LEU A 445 -12.75 3.22 13.68
CA LEU A 445 -12.49 4.65 13.49
C LEU A 445 -11.00 5.02 13.59
N LEU A 446 -10.15 4.09 14.04
CA LEU A 446 -8.69 4.24 13.98
C LEU A 446 -8.10 2.95 13.39
N SER A 447 -7.70 3.01 12.12
CA SER A 447 -7.07 1.89 11.41
C SER A 447 -5.58 2.14 11.24
N THR A 448 -4.75 1.25 11.75
CA THR A 448 -3.32 1.48 11.91
C THR A 448 -2.48 0.32 11.41
N SER A 449 -1.23 0.61 11.06
CA SER A 449 -0.26 -0.41 10.68
C SER A 449 1.17 0.10 10.76
N GLN A 450 2.08 -0.71 11.30
CA GLN A 450 3.50 -0.46 11.18
C GLN A 450 4.02 -0.76 9.76
N VAL A 451 4.72 0.20 9.17
CA VAL A 451 5.37 0.10 7.85
C VAL A 451 6.86 0.37 8.02
N ALA A 452 7.60 -0.63 8.51
CA ALA A 452 9.04 -0.51 8.68
C ALA A 452 9.77 -0.61 7.33
N THR A 453 10.56 0.41 7.00
CA THR A 453 11.39 0.44 5.78
C THR A 453 12.86 0.73 6.15
N THR A 454 13.78 0.26 5.32
CA THR A 454 15.23 0.52 5.46
C THR A 454 15.63 1.88 4.87
N THR A 455 15.00 2.26 3.76
CA THR A 455 15.13 3.56 3.08
C THR A 455 14.32 4.66 3.78
N ASP A 456 14.51 5.95 3.45
CA ASP A 456 13.64 7.04 3.94
C ASP A 456 12.28 7.10 3.20
N SER A 457 11.68 5.93 2.97
CA SER A 457 10.38 5.76 2.33
C SER A 457 9.24 5.76 3.33
N PHE A 458 8.03 6.05 2.85
CA PHE A 458 6.80 5.97 3.64
C PHE A 458 5.62 5.43 2.82
N MET A 459 4.65 4.84 3.51
CA MET A 459 3.45 4.25 2.92
C MET A 459 2.26 4.60 3.81
N GLY A 460 1.13 4.92 3.19
CA GLY A 460 -0.14 5.21 3.85
C GLY A 460 -1.32 4.71 3.03
N TYR A 461 -2.52 4.96 3.54
CA TYR A 461 -3.81 4.58 2.96
C TYR A 461 -4.90 5.50 3.52
N GLY A 462 -6.07 5.52 2.88
CA GLY A 462 -7.25 6.25 3.38
C GLY A 462 -7.90 5.55 4.58
N PRO A 463 -8.82 6.23 5.30
CA PRO A 463 -9.59 5.61 6.38
C PRO A 463 -10.49 4.46 5.90
N VAL A 464 -10.83 3.55 6.82
CA VAL A 464 -11.78 2.44 6.57
C VAL A 464 -13.22 2.77 6.96
N GLU A 465 -13.42 3.90 7.65
CA GLU A 465 -14.71 4.44 8.09
C GLU A 465 -14.80 5.92 7.70
N PRO A 466 -15.99 6.45 7.32
CA PRO A 466 -16.15 7.87 6.96
C PRO A 466 -15.71 8.84 8.05
N ASP A 467 -16.02 8.53 9.32
CA ASP A 467 -15.65 9.34 10.49
C ASP A 467 -14.35 8.84 11.16
N GLY A 468 -13.49 8.16 10.40
CA GLY A 468 -12.30 7.49 10.91
C GLY A 468 -10.99 8.10 10.44
N TYR A 469 -9.90 7.49 10.92
CA TYR A 469 -8.54 7.78 10.52
C TYR A 469 -7.83 6.54 9.97
N GLY A 470 -7.01 6.73 8.94
CA GLY A 470 -5.90 5.84 8.62
C GLY A 470 -4.61 6.39 9.23
N ALA A 471 -3.85 5.55 9.93
CA ALA A 471 -2.58 5.96 10.54
C ALA A 471 -1.52 4.86 10.43
N SER A 472 -0.72 4.93 9.37
CA SER A 472 0.48 4.10 9.25
C SER A 472 1.70 4.84 9.76
N TYR A 473 2.69 4.08 10.24
CA TYR A 473 3.89 4.67 10.83
C TYR A 473 5.16 3.88 10.53
N ASN A 474 6.27 4.60 10.39
CA ASN A 474 7.59 4.06 10.11
C ASN A 474 8.60 4.54 11.18
N PRO A 475 8.88 3.71 12.20
CA PRO A 475 9.83 4.07 13.26
C PRO A 475 11.28 4.04 12.75
N LYS A 476 11.92 5.22 12.68
CA LYS A 476 13.35 5.38 12.40
C LYS A 476 14.16 5.43 13.69
N LYS A 477 15.48 5.57 13.57
CA LYS A 477 16.39 5.63 14.75
C LYS A 477 16.04 6.80 15.67
N GLU A 478 15.96 8.00 15.10
CA GLU A 478 15.79 9.27 15.82
C GLU A 478 14.51 10.02 15.42
N SER A 479 13.66 9.42 14.60
CA SER A 479 12.38 10.00 14.17
C SER A 479 11.32 8.94 13.94
N ILE A 480 10.07 9.37 13.76
CA ILE A 480 8.94 8.52 13.37
C ILE A 480 8.19 9.23 12.26
N ILE A 481 7.97 8.55 11.13
CA ILE A 481 7.18 9.09 10.03
C ILE A 481 5.76 8.53 10.16
N PHE A 482 4.76 9.40 10.28
CA PHE A 482 3.35 9.05 10.27
C PHE A 482 2.72 9.45 8.93
N CYS A 483 1.89 8.60 8.36
CA CYS A 483 1.00 8.94 7.26
C CYS A 483 -0.43 8.89 7.81
N LEU A 484 -1.01 10.07 7.99
CA LEU A 484 -2.32 10.26 8.59
C LEU A 484 -3.33 10.60 7.49
N SER A 485 -4.49 9.95 7.53
CA SER A 485 -5.58 10.20 6.59
C SER A 485 -6.91 10.33 7.33
N ALA A 486 -7.79 11.17 6.79
CA ALA A 486 -9.17 11.39 7.18
C ALA A 486 -9.99 11.77 5.92
N PHE A 487 -11.25 12.12 6.09
CA PHE A 487 -12.08 12.68 5.01
C PHE A 487 -12.54 14.09 5.38
N TRP A 488 -12.45 15.04 4.45
CA TRP A 488 -12.94 16.42 4.61
C TRP A 488 -14.45 16.49 4.81
N SER A 489 -15.19 15.51 4.30
CA SER A 489 -16.63 15.34 4.49
C SER A 489 -17.03 15.01 5.92
N SER A 490 -16.10 14.55 6.77
CA SER A 490 -16.34 14.33 8.19
C SER A 490 -16.12 15.61 8.98
N GLU A 491 -17.17 16.06 9.68
CA GLU A 491 -17.10 17.26 10.54
C GLU A 491 -16.32 17.03 11.84
N VAL A 492 -16.00 15.78 12.16
CA VAL A 492 -15.39 15.38 13.43
C VAL A 492 -13.92 15.00 13.32
N THR A 493 -13.42 14.70 12.11
CA THR A 493 -12.02 14.31 11.89
C THR A 493 -11.21 15.42 11.23
N SER A 494 -9.90 15.40 11.47
CA SER A 494 -8.92 16.33 10.90
C SER A 494 -7.53 15.75 11.12
N THR A 495 -6.76 15.56 10.04
CA THR A 495 -5.39 15.01 10.12
C THR A 495 -4.46 15.97 10.87
N SER A 496 -4.60 17.28 10.66
CA SER A 496 -3.78 18.31 11.33
C SER A 496 -4.00 18.35 12.83
N ARG A 497 -5.25 18.30 13.30
CA ARG A 497 -5.56 18.20 14.74
C ARG A 497 -5.06 16.89 15.33
N PHE A 498 -5.17 15.79 14.58
CA PHE A 498 -4.67 14.49 15.01
C PHE A 498 -3.14 14.46 15.11
N ALA A 499 -2.44 15.03 14.12
CA ALA A 499 -0.98 15.16 14.13
C ALA A 499 -0.49 15.99 15.33
N GLN A 500 -1.11 17.14 15.58
CA GLN A 500 -0.79 17.97 16.75
C GLN A 500 -1.00 17.20 18.06
N SER A 501 -2.17 16.56 18.21
CA SER A 501 -2.44 15.78 19.42
C SER A 501 -1.49 14.59 19.59
N LEU A 502 -1.02 14.01 18.48
CA LEU A 502 -0.06 12.91 18.49
C LEU A 502 1.34 13.39 18.88
N GLU A 503 1.79 14.52 18.36
CA GLU A 503 3.04 15.17 18.76
C GLU A 503 3.06 15.46 20.26
N GLU A 504 1.99 16.07 20.78
CA GLU A 504 1.83 16.35 22.20
C GLU A 504 1.83 15.07 23.03
N SER A 505 1.11 14.03 22.60
CA SER A 505 1.11 12.70 23.25
C SER A 505 2.51 12.10 23.33
N LEU A 506 3.26 12.10 22.23
CA LEU A 506 4.63 11.58 22.17
C LEU A 506 5.57 12.35 23.12
N ASN A 507 5.43 13.68 23.18
CA ASN A 507 6.22 14.53 24.08
C ASN A 507 5.86 14.33 25.56
N ILE A 508 4.57 14.15 25.87
CA ILE A 508 4.09 13.83 27.22
C ILE A 508 4.64 12.48 27.67
N MET A 509 4.57 11.46 26.81
CA MET A 509 5.10 10.13 27.12
C MET A 509 6.61 10.16 27.34
N GLN A 510 7.37 10.90 26.52
CA GLN A 510 8.81 11.10 26.74
C GLN A 510 9.07 11.77 28.10
N SER A 511 8.32 12.82 28.43
CA SER A 511 8.47 13.55 29.70
C SER A 511 8.15 12.67 30.91
N LEU A 512 7.10 11.85 30.82
CA LEU A 512 6.76 10.89 31.87
C LEU A 512 7.90 9.89 32.06
N LEU A 513 8.40 9.27 30.99
CA LEU A 513 9.36 8.17 31.06
C LEU A 513 10.82 8.59 31.32
N THR A 514 11.11 9.89 31.28
CA THR A 514 12.45 10.43 31.59
C THR A 514 12.56 10.99 33.01
N ARG A 515 11.44 11.30 33.67
CA ARG A 515 11.46 11.76 35.06
C ARG A 515 11.68 10.58 36.01
N PRO A 516 12.54 10.72 37.03
CA PRO A 516 12.59 9.73 38.11
C PRO A 516 11.25 9.72 38.85
N PRO A 517 10.68 8.55 39.20
CA PRO A 517 9.50 8.48 40.03
C PRO A 517 9.82 9.15 41.37
N THR A 518 9.02 10.15 41.74
CA THR A 518 9.23 10.97 42.94
C THR A 518 8.66 10.35 44.20
#